data_AF-A0A7V8ZBN8-F1
#
_entry.id   AF-A0A7V8ZBN8-F1
#
_cell.length_a   1.000
_cell.length_b   1.000
_cell.length_c   1.000
_cell.angle_alpha   90.00
_cell.angle_beta   90.00
_cell.angle_gamma   90.00
#
_symmetry.space_group_name_H-M   'P 1'
#
loop_
_entity.id
_entity.type
_entity.pdbx_description
1 polymer ?
#
loop_
_entity_poly.entity_id
_entity_poly.type
_entity_poly.pdbx_seq_one_letter_code
_entity_poly.pdbx_strand_id
1 'polypeptide(L)'
;MPRPRNNLAFLIIAKALIETLFVVSLVLSFHYRAFNTRFSGRITEVNGRKVTGWVFDEGAPSKPIEVQLYLNDQFVASRIADHQRRDSVNTGDAVEDAHEFEFDLSSKPVGEYEARVYVVQESGGGARRTLQTLHDPVRFRVGAK
;
A
#
# COMPACT_ATOMS: atom_id res chain seq x y z
N MET A 1 -37.47 50.65 19.43
CA MET A 1 -37.12 49.26 19.78
C MET A 1 -35.95 48.80 18.92
N PRO A 2 -34.78 48.47 19.49
CA PRO A 2 -33.61 48.05 18.73
C PRO A 2 -33.74 46.59 18.29
N ARG A 3 -33.48 46.30 17.01
CA ARG A 3 -33.62 44.97 16.40
C ARG A 3 -32.49 44.02 16.85
N PRO A 4 -32.75 42.71 17.08
CA PRO A 4 -31.77 41.72 17.53
C PRO A 4 -30.88 41.22 16.36
N ARG A 5 -30.25 42.15 15.62
CA ARG A 5 -29.51 41.84 14.38
C ARG A 5 -28.22 41.06 14.64
N ASN A 6 -27.65 41.18 15.83
CA ASN A 6 -26.39 40.52 16.21
C ASN A 6 -26.56 39.02 16.51
N ASN A 7 -27.74 38.61 16.99
CA ASN A 7 -28.01 37.21 17.32
C ASN A 7 -28.16 36.35 16.06
N LEU A 8 -28.77 36.89 15.00
CA LEU A 8 -28.93 36.16 13.74
C LEU A 8 -27.57 35.92 13.06
N ALA A 9 -26.70 36.94 13.04
CA ALA A 9 -25.36 36.81 12.47
C ALA A 9 -24.55 35.73 13.22
N PHE A 10 -24.62 35.72 14.56
CA PHE A 10 -23.98 34.70 15.37
C PHE A 10 -24.52 33.29 15.09
N LEU A 11 -25.84 33.13 14.95
CA LEU A 11 -26.46 31.83 14.64
C LEU A 11 -26.07 31.31 13.24
N ILE A 12 -25.96 32.19 12.24
CA ILE A 12 -25.51 31.82 10.89
C ILE A 12 -24.04 31.36 10.93
N ILE A 13 -23.18 32.10 11.64
CA ILE A 13 -21.76 31.73 11.81
C ILE A 13 -21.65 30.38 12.53
N ALA A 14 -22.35 30.20 13.64
CA ALA A 14 -22.32 28.95 14.42
C ALA A 14 -22.78 27.75 13.58
N LYS A 15 -23.86 27.90 12.80
CA LYS A 15 -24.36 26.85 11.90
C LYS A 15 -23.34 26.52 10.80
N ALA A 16 -22.75 27.54 10.16
CA ALA A 16 -21.72 27.34 9.15
C ALA A 16 -20.47 26.63 9.71
N LEU A 17 -20.06 26.95 10.95
CA LEU A 17 -18.97 26.25 11.64
C LEU A 17 -19.31 24.78 11.89
N ILE A 18 -20.53 24.48 12.36
CA ILE A 18 -20.98 23.09 12.58
C ILE A 18 -20.97 22.30 11.26
N GLU A 19 -21.48 22.88 10.18
CA GLU A 19 -21.48 22.22 8.86
C GLU A 19 -20.06 21.99 8.34
N THR A 20 -19.17 22.97 8.53
CA THR A 20 -17.77 22.84 8.12
C THR A 20 -17.08 21.73 8.91
N LEU A 21 -17.27 21.68 10.22
CA LEU A 21 -16.73 20.62 11.07
C LEU A 21 -17.29 19.24 10.70
N PHE A 22 -18.57 19.15 10.36
CA PHE A 22 -19.19 17.91 9.91
C PHE A 22 -18.58 17.43 8.58
N VAL A 23 -18.43 18.33 7.59
CA VAL A 23 -17.82 17.98 6.30
C VAL A 23 -16.35 17.59 6.48
N VAL A 24 -15.58 18.32 7.29
CA VAL A 24 -14.18 17.98 7.60
C VAL A 24 -14.09 16.62 8.28
N SER A 25 -14.94 16.35 9.27
CA SER A 25 -14.99 15.04 9.94
C SER A 25 -15.32 13.90 8.97
N LEU A 26 -16.27 14.13 8.05
CA LEU A 26 -16.63 13.16 7.03
C LEU A 26 -15.47 12.89 6.07
N VAL A 27 -14.82 13.95 5.58
CA VAL A 27 -13.64 13.84 4.70
C VAL A 27 -12.51 13.09 5.39
N LEU A 28 -12.21 13.42 6.65
CA LEU A 28 -11.19 12.71 7.43
C LEU A 28 -11.55 11.23 7.59
N SER A 29 -12.79 10.91 7.96
CA SER A 29 -13.26 9.52 8.11
C SER A 29 -13.11 8.72 6.81
N PHE A 30 -13.55 9.26 5.68
CA PHE A 30 -13.37 8.62 4.38
C PHE A 30 -11.89 8.50 4.01
N HIS A 31 -11.09 9.54 4.28
CA HIS A 31 -9.67 9.51 4.01
C HIS A 31 -8.96 8.40 4.79
N TYR A 32 -9.19 8.30 6.10
CA TYR A 32 -8.65 7.22 6.93
C TYR A 32 -9.13 5.83 6.49
N ARG A 33 -10.36 5.70 6.00
CA ARG A 33 -10.88 4.41 5.51
C ARG A 33 -10.31 4.01 4.15
N ALA A 34 -10.11 4.98 3.25
CA ALA A 34 -9.75 4.72 1.87
C ALA A 34 -8.23 4.71 1.62
N PHE A 35 -7.47 5.49 2.39
CA PHE A 35 -6.04 5.69 2.16
C PHE A 35 -5.14 5.16 3.27
N ASN A 36 -5.69 4.67 4.39
CA ASN A 36 -4.84 3.98 5.35
C ASN A 36 -4.40 2.65 4.71
N THR A 37 -3.12 2.59 4.35
CA THR A 37 -2.54 1.45 3.66
C THR A 37 -2.50 0.28 4.62
N ARG A 38 -3.47 -0.62 4.50
CA ARG A 38 -3.52 -1.88 5.27
C ARG A 38 -2.23 -2.71 5.10
N PHE A 39 -1.58 -2.55 3.96
CA PHE A 39 -0.36 -3.25 3.61
C PHE A 39 0.84 -2.30 3.66
N SER A 40 1.87 -2.75 4.36
CA SER A 40 3.17 -2.11 4.44
C SER A 40 4.21 -3.07 3.89
N GLY A 41 5.18 -2.58 3.12
CA GLY A 41 6.25 -3.44 2.62
C GLY A 41 7.26 -2.72 1.76
N ARG A 42 8.32 -3.45 1.41
CA ARG A 42 9.45 -2.89 0.68
C ARG A 42 10.11 -3.94 -0.18
N ILE A 43 10.62 -3.48 -1.32
CA ILE A 43 11.57 -4.25 -2.13
C ILE A 43 12.94 -4.10 -1.47
N THR A 44 13.55 -5.22 -1.09
CA THR A 44 14.84 -5.25 -0.38
C THR A 44 16.01 -5.41 -1.35
N GLU A 45 15.83 -6.25 -2.38
CA GLU A 45 16.86 -6.53 -3.37
C GLU A 45 16.26 -6.54 -4.76
N VAL A 46 16.91 -5.84 -5.69
CA VAL A 46 16.64 -5.96 -7.12
C VAL A 46 17.97 -6.12 -7.84
N ASN A 47 18.11 -7.21 -8.56
CA ASN A 47 19.25 -7.44 -9.43
C ASN A 47 18.78 -8.08 -10.74
N GLY A 48 19.72 -8.35 -11.65
CA GLY A 48 19.39 -8.94 -12.95
C GLY A 48 18.87 -10.38 -12.91
N ARG A 49 18.72 -10.99 -11.74
CA ARG A 49 18.29 -12.38 -11.55
C ARG A 49 17.08 -12.53 -10.65
N LYS A 50 16.82 -11.58 -9.74
CA LYS A 50 15.69 -11.66 -8.81
C LYS A 50 15.22 -10.31 -8.30
N VAL A 51 13.96 -10.28 -7.87
CA VAL A 51 13.36 -9.21 -7.07
C VAL A 51 12.88 -9.82 -5.77
N THR A 52 13.39 -9.34 -4.63
CA THR A 52 12.99 -9.80 -3.30
C THR A 52 12.48 -8.64 -2.46
N GLY A 53 11.64 -8.97 -1.49
CA GLY A 53 11.12 -7.99 -0.55
C GLY A 53 10.28 -8.64 0.52
N TRP A 54 9.60 -7.80 1.27
CA TRP A 54 8.67 -8.22 2.31
C TRP A 54 7.39 -7.40 2.25
N VAL A 55 6.31 -8.02 2.73
CA VAL A 55 4.99 -7.41 2.83
C VAL A 55 4.35 -7.82 4.16
N PHE A 56 3.62 -6.89 4.75
CA PHE A 56 2.96 -7.03 6.05
C PHE A 56 1.52 -6.51 5.94
N ASP A 57 0.56 -7.26 6.48
CA ASP A 57 -0.84 -6.86 6.58
C ASP A 57 -1.16 -6.49 8.03
N GLU A 58 -1.31 -5.20 8.31
CA GLU A 58 -1.62 -4.68 9.65
C GLU A 58 -2.95 -5.22 10.20
N GLY A 59 -3.90 -5.59 9.32
CA GLY A 59 -5.19 -6.13 9.69
C GLY A 59 -5.21 -7.65 9.87
N ALA A 60 -4.22 -8.36 9.34
CA ALA A 60 -4.11 -9.82 9.48
C ALA A 60 -2.66 -10.31 9.34
N PRO A 61 -1.80 -10.09 10.36
CA PRO A 61 -0.36 -10.37 10.31
C PRO A 61 0.01 -11.80 9.89
N SER A 62 -0.80 -12.79 10.29
CA SER A 62 -0.53 -14.21 10.03
C SER A 62 -1.06 -14.73 8.70
N LYS A 63 -1.77 -13.91 7.92
CA LYS A 63 -2.34 -14.36 6.64
C LYS A 63 -1.30 -14.24 5.52
N PRO A 64 -1.14 -15.28 4.69
CA PRO A 64 -0.35 -15.16 3.47
C PRO A 64 -0.91 -14.09 2.54
N ILE A 65 -0.02 -13.38 1.86
CA ILE A 65 -0.37 -12.22 1.03
C ILE A 65 0.03 -12.51 -0.41
N GLU A 66 -0.91 -12.43 -1.35
CA GLU A 66 -0.58 -12.54 -2.78
C GLU A 66 0.03 -11.22 -3.27
N VAL A 67 1.20 -11.31 -3.90
CA VAL A 67 1.93 -10.22 -4.53
C VAL A 67 2.14 -10.50 -6.02
N GLN A 68 2.06 -9.46 -6.84
CA GLN A 68 2.28 -9.53 -8.28
C GLN A 68 3.42 -8.61 -8.70
N LEU A 69 4.31 -9.13 -9.54
CA LEU A 69 5.38 -8.38 -10.17
C LEU A 69 4.98 -7.97 -11.59
N TYR A 70 5.15 -6.68 -11.87
CA TYR A 70 5.06 -6.10 -13.20
C TYR A 70 6.43 -5.52 -13.58
N LEU A 71 6.86 -5.77 -14.81
CA LEU A 71 8.04 -5.16 -15.40
C LEU A 71 7.60 -4.33 -16.60
N ASN A 72 7.93 -3.03 -16.62
CA ASN A 72 7.51 -2.12 -17.69
C ASN A 72 5.99 -2.22 -17.98
N ASP A 73 5.18 -2.22 -16.91
CA ASP A 73 3.72 -2.36 -16.95
C ASP A 73 3.17 -3.69 -17.49
N GLN A 74 4.03 -4.68 -17.73
CA GLN A 74 3.61 -6.02 -18.12
C GLN A 74 3.64 -6.97 -16.93
N PHE A 75 2.55 -7.70 -16.72
CA PHE A 75 2.50 -8.76 -15.72
C PHE A 75 3.58 -9.81 -15.99
N VAL A 76 4.34 -10.15 -14.95
CA VAL A 76 5.41 -11.16 -15.05
C VAL A 76 5.07 -12.40 -14.26
N ALA A 77 4.69 -12.25 -12.99
CA ALA A 77 4.42 -13.38 -12.11
C ALA A 77 3.57 -12.95 -10.90
N SER A 78 2.89 -13.93 -10.32
CA SER A 78 2.25 -13.82 -9.00
C SER A 78 2.91 -14.80 -8.02
N ARG A 79 3.02 -14.40 -6.76
CA ARG A 79 3.57 -15.20 -5.66
C ARG A 79 2.74 -14.99 -4.40
N ILE A 80 2.61 -16.04 -3.60
CA ILE A 80 2.12 -15.93 -2.24
C ILE A 80 3.33 -15.69 -1.36
N ALA A 81 3.35 -14.57 -0.64
CA ALA A 81 4.27 -14.32 0.46
C ALA A 81 3.72 -15.05 1.69
N ASP A 82 4.21 -16.27 1.94
CA ASP A 82 3.85 -17.14 3.06
C ASP A 82 5.04 -17.49 3.98
N HIS A 83 6.24 -17.08 3.59
CA HIS A 83 7.46 -17.24 4.38
C HIS A 83 7.53 -16.13 5.44
N GLN A 84 7.00 -16.43 6.64
CA GLN A 84 7.12 -15.58 7.81
C GLN A 84 8.59 -15.51 8.25
N ARG A 85 9.11 -14.27 8.39
CA ARG A 85 10.47 -14.03 8.88
C ARG A 85 10.55 -14.43 10.37
N ARG A 86 11.21 -15.56 10.67
CA ARG A 86 11.35 -16.07 12.05
C ARG A 86 12.47 -15.40 12.87
N ASP A 87 13.28 -14.55 12.25
CA ASP A 87 14.56 -14.13 12.80
C ASP A 87 14.58 -12.60 12.99
N SER A 88 14.00 -12.14 14.11
CA SER A 88 14.11 -10.76 14.59
C SER A 88 15.56 -10.45 14.99
N VAL A 89 16.40 -10.02 14.04
CA VAL A 89 17.56 -9.18 14.37
C VAL A 89 17.24 -7.76 13.94
N ASN A 90 16.72 -7.04 14.94
CA ASN A 90 16.67 -5.60 15.15
C ASN A 90 17.46 -4.76 14.12
N THR A 91 16.96 -4.69 12.90
CA THR A 91 17.35 -3.71 11.89
C THR A 91 16.11 -2.86 11.75
N GLY A 92 16.16 -1.57 12.13
CA GLY A 92 15.01 -0.71 12.45
C GLY A 92 13.94 -0.48 11.36
N ASP A 93 13.99 -1.23 10.26
CA ASP A 93 13.04 -1.22 9.14
C ASP A 93 12.22 -2.52 9.02
N ALA A 94 12.48 -3.55 9.83
CA ALA A 94 11.81 -4.85 9.73
C ALA A 94 10.68 -4.98 10.76
N VAL A 95 9.44 -5.12 10.27
CA VAL A 95 8.27 -5.40 11.10
C VAL A 95 8.26 -6.89 11.45
N GLU A 96 8.11 -7.23 12.72
CA GLU A 96 7.86 -8.62 13.16
C GLU A 96 6.60 -9.14 12.43
N ASP A 97 6.60 -10.39 11.97
CA ASP A 97 5.54 -11.02 11.17
C ASP A 97 5.40 -10.56 9.70
N ALA A 98 6.38 -9.86 9.15
CA ALA A 98 6.44 -9.65 7.71
C ALA A 98 6.65 -10.96 6.93
N HIS A 99 5.96 -11.09 5.79
CA HIS A 99 6.10 -12.21 4.87
C HIS A 99 7.03 -11.85 3.71
N GLU A 100 8.03 -12.69 3.48
CA GLU A 100 8.99 -12.50 2.40
C GLU A 100 8.44 -12.99 1.06
N PHE A 101 8.86 -12.32 -0.03
CA PHE A 101 8.61 -12.77 -1.40
C PHE A 101 9.89 -12.71 -2.23
N GLU A 102 9.97 -13.63 -3.20
CA GLU A 102 11.02 -13.66 -4.21
C GLU A 102 10.45 -13.98 -5.59
N PHE A 103 10.84 -13.18 -6.58
CA PHE A 103 10.57 -13.43 -8.00
C PHE A 103 11.88 -13.71 -8.73
N ASP A 104 11.92 -14.81 -9.47
CA ASP A 104 13.05 -15.15 -10.33
C ASP A 104 12.93 -14.45 -11.70
N LEU A 105 14.00 -13.76 -12.09
CA LEU A 105 14.17 -13.03 -13.35
C LEU A 105 15.20 -13.68 -14.27
N SER A 106 15.75 -14.85 -13.91
CA SER A 106 16.82 -15.52 -14.67
C SER A 106 16.45 -15.82 -16.13
N SER A 107 15.16 -15.91 -16.45
CA SER A 107 14.65 -16.11 -17.82
C SER A 107 14.42 -14.82 -18.61
N LYS A 108 14.60 -13.64 -18.00
CA LYS A 108 14.35 -12.36 -18.67
C LYS A 108 15.52 -11.97 -19.58
N PRO A 109 15.25 -11.42 -20.78
CA PRO A 109 16.28 -10.88 -21.64
C PRO A 109 17.08 -9.76 -20.97
N VAL A 110 18.35 -9.62 -21.35
CA VAL A 110 19.20 -8.50 -20.97
C VAL A 110 18.56 -7.19 -21.40
N GLY A 111 18.46 -6.23 -20.48
CA GLY A 111 17.78 -4.97 -20.74
C GLY A 111 17.51 -4.17 -19.47
N GLU A 112 16.98 -2.96 -19.65
CA GLU A 112 16.53 -2.10 -18.57
C GLU A 112 15.05 -2.38 -18.27
N TYR A 113 14.71 -2.48 -16.98
CA TYR A 113 13.36 -2.76 -16.52
C TYR A 113 12.99 -1.83 -15.36
N GLU A 114 11.71 -1.49 -15.28
CA GLU A 114 11.08 -0.85 -14.13
C GLU A 114 10.17 -1.87 -13.44
N ALA A 115 10.55 -2.29 -12.24
CA ALA A 115 9.77 -3.19 -11.40
C ALA A 115 8.71 -2.43 -10.61
N ARG A 116 7.46 -2.91 -10.68
CA ARG A 116 6.37 -2.53 -9.79
C ARG A 116 5.85 -3.78 -9.11
N VAL A 117 5.74 -3.74 -7.78
CA VAL A 117 5.14 -4.83 -6.99
C VAL A 117 3.79 -4.36 -6.45
N TYR A 118 2.77 -5.16 -6.66
CA TYR A 118 1.42 -4.91 -6.19
C TYR A 118 0.98 -5.99 -5.22
N VAL A 119 0.28 -5.60 -4.17
CA VAL A 119 -0.48 -6.51 -3.31
C VAL A 119 -1.85 -6.74 -3.92
N VAL A 120 -2.26 -8.00 -4.00
CA VAL A 120 -3.59 -8.40 -4.44
C VAL A 120 -4.50 -8.48 -3.22
N GLN A 121 -5.58 -7.70 -3.26
CA GLN A 121 -6.62 -7.75 -2.24
C GLN A 121 -7.90 -8.32 -2.82
N GLU A 122 -8.43 -9.33 -2.16
CA GLU A 122 -9.73 -9.90 -2.47
C GLU A 122 -10.79 -9.38 -1.52
N SER A 123 -11.93 -8.95 -2.07
CA SER A 123 -13.09 -8.51 -1.31
C SER A 123 -14.38 -9.03 -1.95
N GLY A 124 -15.46 -9.03 -1.17
CA GLY A 124 -16.77 -9.51 -1.64
C GLY A 124 -16.78 -11.00 -2.00
N GLY A 125 -16.02 -11.84 -1.29
CA GLY A 125 -15.96 -13.29 -1.55
C GLY A 125 -15.26 -13.66 -2.87
N GLY A 126 -14.31 -12.83 -3.32
CA GLY A 126 -13.55 -13.04 -4.57
C GLY A 126 -14.11 -12.31 -5.78
N ALA A 127 -15.30 -11.71 -5.67
CA ALA A 127 -15.93 -10.95 -6.76
C ALA A 127 -15.14 -9.68 -7.15
N ARG A 128 -14.35 -9.13 -6.22
CA ARG A 128 -13.53 -7.95 -6.45
C ARG A 128 -12.08 -8.22 -6.06
N ARG A 129 -11.18 -8.08 -7.03
CA ARG A 129 -9.73 -8.07 -6.83
C ARG A 129 -9.19 -6.67 -7.11
N THR A 130 -8.46 -6.10 -6.16
CA THR A 130 -7.83 -4.78 -6.31
C THR A 130 -6.33 -4.91 -6.12
N LEU A 131 -5.57 -4.11 -6.88
CA LEU A 131 -4.12 -4.03 -6.77
C LEU A 131 -3.75 -2.77 -5.99
N GLN A 132 -2.99 -2.94 -4.91
CA GLN A 132 -2.39 -1.83 -4.17
C GLN A 132 -0.88 -1.84 -4.44
N THR A 133 -0.32 -0.71 -4.85
CA THR A 133 1.14 -0.56 -5.00
C THR A 133 1.82 -0.77 -3.64
N LEU A 134 2.84 -1.63 -3.60
CA LEU A 134 3.59 -1.89 -2.37
C LEU A 134 4.59 -0.76 -2.07
N HIS A 135 5.30 -0.28 -3.09
CA HIS A 135 6.31 0.79 -2.99
C HIS A 135 6.51 1.47 -4.35
N ASP A 136 7.24 2.58 -4.36
CA ASP A 136 7.68 3.25 -5.59
C ASP A 136 8.40 2.29 -6.56
N PRO A 137 8.20 2.46 -7.88
CA PRO A 137 8.85 1.64 -8.89
C PRO A 137 10.38 1.68 -8.81
N VAL A 138 11.03 0.55 -9.03
CA VAL A 138 12.49 0.42 -8.99
C VAL A 138 13.03 0.12 -10.38
N ARG A 139 13.98 0.93 -10.86
CA ARG A 139 14.65 0.71 -12.16
C ARG A 139 15.93 -0.08 -11.98
N PHE A 140 16.16 -1.04 -12.85
CA PHE A 140 17.33 -1.92 -12.79
C PHE A 140 17.65 -2.54 -14.15
N ARG A 141 18.87 -3.05 -14.28
CA ARG A 141 19.34 -3.73 -15.48
C ARG A 141 19.48 -5.23 -15.26
N VAL A 142 18.84 -6.01 -16.13
CA VAL A 142 19.08 -7.46 -16.24
C VAL A 142 20.34 -7.69 -17.06
N GLY A 143 21.28 -8.49 -16.53
CA GLY A 143 22.56 -8.82 -17.17
C GLY A 143 23.75 -7.95 -16.74
N ALA A 144 23.59 -7.06 -15.77
CA ALA A 144 24.74 -6.43 -15.09
C ALA A 144 25.32 -7.42 -14.07
N LYS A 145 26.66 -7.57 -14.10
CA LYS A 145 27.44 -8.40 -13.17
C LYS A 145 27.76 -7.64 -11.90
#